data_AF-A0A1G9C1V3-F1
#
_entry.id   AF-A0A1G9C1V3-F1
#
_cell.length_a   1.000
_cell.length_b   1.000
_cell.length_c   1.000
_cell.angle_alpha   90.00
_cell.angle_beta   90.00
_cell.angle_gamma   90.00
#
_symmetry.space_group_name_H-M   'P 1'
#
loop_
_entity.id
_entity.type
_entity.pdbx_description
1 polymer ?
#
loop_
_entity_poly.entity_id
_entity_poly.type
_entity_poly.pdbx_seq_one_letter_code
_entity_poly.pdbx_strand_id
1 'polypeptide(L)'
;MLAGEYAREALKRGLQLEARLGTNPYKFGMIGSTDSHTSLATAQEDNFFGKHSGTEPGPERPGHIVGQFGDVAILGWEQAASGLAAVWAAENTREAIFDAFERKEVYATTGSRIGVRFFGGWDYTVEDLTSRMPAFAGYERGVPMGGNLPTAPEGANAPTFMVFALKDPIGGNFDRIQIVKGWMNADGETEEKVFDVVWAGDRAPDAEGKLPPIGSTVEVERATWTNTIGAAELGTVWTDPEFDPTQPSFYYARVIEIPTPRWTAYDAFRFGAEVPDESPMTTQERAYTSPIWYTPQM
;
A
#
# COMPACT_ATOMS: atom_id res chain seq x y z
N MET A 1 -6.72 -17.40 3.26
CA MET A 1 -6.37 -16.58 2.08
C MET A 1 -6.33 -17.51 0.89
N LEU A 2 -7.03 -17.21 -0.20
CA LEU A 2 -7.00 -18.06 -1.41
C LEU A 2 -5.62 -17.95 -2.06
N ALA A 3 -4.98 -19.09 -2.30
CA ALA A 3 -3.54 -19.14 -2.60
C ALA A 3 -3.13 -18.39 -3.89
N GLY A 4 -4.07 -18.14 -4.81
CA GLY A 4 -3.79 -17.52 -6.12
C GLY A 4 -4.34 -16.11 -6.34
N GLU A 5 -4.97 -15.48 -5.35
CA GLU A 5 -5.79 -14.28 -5.59
C GLU A 5 -5.19 -12.98 -5.04
N TYR A 6 -4.02 -13.04 -4.42
CA TYR A 6 -3.41 -11.90 -3.75
C TYR A 6 -2.04 -11.59 -4.32
N ALA A 7 -1.78 -10.31 -4.57
CA ALA A 7 -0.52 -9.83 -5.15
C ALA A 7 0.69 -10.35 -4.35
N ARG A 8 0.62 -10.37 -3.02
CA ARG A 8 1.70 -10.87 -2.15
C ARG A 8 2.02 -12.34 -2.39
N GLU A 9 1.00 -13.19 -2.53
CA GLU A 9 1.20 -14.60 -2.87
C GLU A 9 1.82 -14.77 -4.26
N ALA A 10 1.42 -13.93 -5.23
CA ALA A 10 2.05 -13.91 -6.55
C ALA A 10 3.54 -13.52 -6.48
N LEU A 11 3.90 -12.52 -5.66
CA LEU A 11 5.30 -12.11 -5.44
C LEU A 11 6.13 -13.28 -4.86
N LYS A 12 5.62 -13.99 -3.84
CA LYS A 12 6.28 -15.17 -3.26
C LYS A 12 6.44 -16.30 -4.27
N ARG A 13 5.39 -16.61 -5.04
CA ARG A 13 5.47 -17.56 -6.16
C ARG A 13 6.50 -17.14 -7.21
N GLY A 14 6.68 -15.83 -7.41
CA GLY A 14 7.74 -15.27 -8.24
C GLY A 14 9.13 -15.77 -7.85
N LEU A 15 9.46 -15.76 -6.56
CA LEU A 15 10.73 -16.28 -6.05
C LEU A 15 10.91 -17.77 -6.38
N GLN A 16 9.86 -18.57 -6.19
CA GLN A 16 9.87 -20.01 -6.49
C GLN A 16 10.03 -20.28 -7.99
N LEU A 17 9.39 -19.48 -8.84
CA LEU A 17 9.53 -19.60 -10.29
C LEU A 17 10.92 -19.16 -10.77
N GLU A 18 11.50 -18.12 -10.16
CA GLU A 18 12.87 -17.67 -10.46
C GLU A 18 13.87 -18.79 -10.19
N ALA A 19 13.76 -19.47 -9.06
CA ALA A 19 14.62 -20.60 -8.71
C ALA A 19 14.49 -21.79 -9.68
N ARG A 20 13.30 -22.04 -10.23
CA ARG A 20 13.04 -23.17 -11.14
C ARG A 20 13.37 -22.86 -12.60
N LEU A 21 13.13 -21.63 -13.04
CA LEU A 21 13.11 -21.25 -14.45
C LEU A 21 14.22 -20.25 -14.81
N GLY A 22 14.92 -19.69 -13.82
CA GLY A 22 15.89 -18.61 -14.00
C GLY A 22 15.25 -17.25 -14.31
N THR A 23 13.92 -17.14 -14.23
CA THR A 23 13.19 -15.89 -14.49
C THR A 23 11.96 -15.78 -13.60
N ASN A 24 11.60 -14.54 -13.24
CA ASN A 24 10.51 -14.23 -12.33
C ASN A 24 9.44 -13.37 -13.05
N PRO A 25 8.35 -13.98 -13.54
CA PRO A 25 7.28 -13.25 -14.23
C PRO A 25 6.45 -12.36 -13.29
N TYR A 26 6.63 -12.49 -11.97
CA TYR A 26 5.90 -11.72 -10.96
C TYR A 26 6.71 -10.55 -10.39
N LYS A 27 7.81 -10.15 -11.03
CA LYS A 27 8.47 -8.84 -10.78
C LYS A 27 7.67 -7.68 -11.41
N PHE A 28 6.37 -7.60 -11.12
CA PHE A 28 5.47 -6.56 -11.63
C PHE A 28 5.48 -5.30 -10.74
N GLY A 29 5.05 -4.17 -11.31
CA GLY A 29 4.75 -2.96 -10.55
C GLY A 29 3.34 -3.03 -9.96
N MET A 30 3.14 -2.42 -8.78
CA MET A 30 1.85 -2.41 -8.10
C MET A 30 1.13 -1.08 -8.31
N ILE A 31 -0.11 -1.13 -8.79
CA ILE A 31 -0.99 0.04 -8.93
C ILE A 31 -2.36 -0.23 -8.33
N GLY A 32 -3.07 0.85 -7.96
CA GLY A 32 -4.48 0.83 -7.64
C GLY A 32 -5.29 1.15 -8.89
N SER A 33 -6.50 0.59 -9.00
CA SER A 33 -7.43 0.90 -10.07
C SER A 33 -8.84 1.03 -9.53
N THR A 34 -9.58 2.03 -9.99
CA THR A 34 -10.94 2.28 -9.54
C THR A 34 -11.91 1.21 -10.03
N ASP A 35 -11.71 0.70 -11.25
CA ASP A 35 -12.57 -0.29 -11.93
C ASP A 35 -14.07 0.06 -11.88
N SER A 36 -14.39 1.34 -12.06
CA SER A 36 -15.77 1.82 -12.16
C SER A 36 -16.18 1.98 -13.62
N HIS A 37 -17.29 1.35 -13.99
CA HIS A 37 -17.92 1.37 -15.31
C HIS A 37 -18.91 2.53 -15.47
N THR A 38 -18.65 3.65 -14.81
CA THR A 38 -19.55 4.82 -14.73
C THR A 38 -19.03 6.04 -15.48
N SER A 39 -17.80 5.98 -16.01
CA SER A 39 -17.05 7.13 -16.57
C SER A 39 -16.72 8.24 -15.54
N LEU A 40 -16.99 8.02 -14.25
CA LEU A 40 -16.78 9.00 -13.18
C LEU A 40 -15.45 8.76 -12.45
N ALA A 41 -14.72 9.83 -12.14
CA ALA A 41 -13.52 9.79 -11.31
C ALA A 41 -13.89 9.79 -9.81
N THR A 42 -14.32 8.63 -9.29
CA THR A 42 -15.06 8.48 -8.02
C THR A 42 -14.43 7.43 -7.09
N ALA A 43 -13.09 7.44 -7.00
CA ALA A 43 -12.30 6.46 -6.23
C ALA A 43 -12.26 6.73 -4.72
N GLN A 44 -12.71 7.90 -4.25
CA GLN A 44 -12.66 8.27 -2.84
C GLN A 44 -13.96 7.88 -2.14
N GLU A 45 -13.87 7.48 -0.88
CA GLU A 45 -15.00 7.00 -0.07
C GLU A 45 -16.12 8.04 0.08
N ASP A 46 -15.78 9.34 0.17
CA ASP A 46 -16.74 10.44 0.24
C ASP A 46 -17.39 10.78 -1.10
N ASN A 47 -16.87 10.25 -2.20
CA ASN A 47 -17.31 10.48 -3.56
C ASN A 47 -17.49 9.16 -4.32
N PHE A 48 -17.83 8.06 -3.64
CA PHE A 48 -17.96 6.76 -4.29
C PHE A 48 -19.35 6.58 -4.92
N PHE A 49 -19.40 6.54 -6.26
CA PHE A 49 -20.63 6.42 -7.04
C PHE A 49 -20.96 4.99 -7.49
N GLY A 50 -20.33 3.98 -6.88
CA GLY A 50 -20.53 2.58 -7.25
C GLY A 50 -19.61 2.10 -8.38
N LYS A 51 -19.70 0.80 -8.68
CA LYS A 51 -18.91 0.16 -9.75
C LYS A 51 -19.61 0.18 -11.11
N HIS A 52 -20.92 0.33 -11.14
CA HIS A 52 -21.72 0.46 -12.35
C HIS A 52 -23.00 1.25 -12.03
N SER A 53 -23.79 1.62 -13.04
CA SER A 53 -24.99 2.46 -12.87
C SER A 53 -26.10 1.84 -12.00
N GLY A 54 -26.02 0.54 -11.68
CA GLY A 54 -26.96 -0.13 -10.77
C GLY A 54 -26.59 0.02 -9.28
N THR A 55 -25.42 0.59 -8.98
CA THR A 55 -24.89 0.75 -7.62
C THR A 55 -24.60 2.21 -7.28
N GLU A 56 -25.34 3.12 -7.89
CA GLU A 56 -25.27 4.55 -7.60
C GLU A 56 -25.79 4.87 -6.19
N PRO A 57 -25.32 5.96 -5.55
CA PRO A 57 -25.67 6.28 -4.18
C PRO A 57 -27.18 6.41 -3.95
N GLY A 58 -27.69 5.78 -2.90
CA GLY A 58 -29.11 5.78 -2.56
C GLY A 58 -29.42 4.97 -1.30
N PRO A 59 -30.65 5.07 -0.76
CA PRO A 59 -31.00 4.52 0.55
C PRO A 59 -30.90 2.99 0.63
N GLU A 60 -31.10 2.28 -0.49
CA GLU A 60 -31.07 0.82 -0.55
C GLU A 60 -29.71 0.27 -1.00
N ARG A 61 -28.78 1.12 -1.45
CA ARG A 61 -27.51 0.70 -2.06
C ARG A 61 -26.71 -0.27 -1.16
N PRO A 62 -26.53 -0.02 0.15
CA PRO A 62 -25.73 -0.91 0.99
C PRO A 62 -26.25 -2.35 1.04
N GLY A 63 -27.57 -2.54 1.11
CA GLY A 63 -28.21 -3.86 1.16
C GLY A 63 -28.53 -4.47 -0.21
N HIS A 64 -28.35 -3.73 -1.30
CA HIS A 64 -28.67 -4.20 -2.64
C HIS A 64 -27.77 -5.36 -3.09
N ILE A 65 -28.33 -6.38 -3.73
CA ILE A 65 -27.54 -7.49 -4.31
C ILE A 65 -26.92 -7.00 -5.62
N VAL A 66 -25.58 -6.91 -5.66
CA VAL A 66 -24.83 -6.40 -6.82
C VAL A 66 -24.40 -7.50 -7.78
N GLY A 67 -24.30 -8.72 -7.27
CA GLY A 67 -24.03 -9.92 -8.05
C GLY A 67 -24.47 -11.16 -7.29
N GLN A 68 -24.96 -12.16 -8.00
CA GLN A 68 -25.37 -13.42 -7.39
C GLN A 68 -24.94 -14.61 -8.26
N PHE A 69 -24.28 -15.57 -7.63
CA PHE A 69 -23.73 -16.77 -8.25
C PHE A 69 -24.23 -17.99 -7.49
N GLY A 70 -25.43 -18.47 -7.86
CA GLY A 70 -26.13 -19.48 -7.09
C GLY A 70 -26.54 -18.95 -5.71
N ASP A 71 -26.09 -19.63 -4.66
CA ASP A 71 -26.41 -19.27 -3.27
C ASP A 71 -25.50 -18.16 -2.70
N VAL A 72 -24.48 -17.74 -3.44
CA VAL A 72 -23.57 -16.65 -3.04
C VAL A 72 -24.07 -15.34 -3.63
N ALA A 73 -24.50 -14.42 -2.77
CA ALA A 73 -24.83 -13.06 -3.13
C ALA A 73 -23.75 -12.10 -2.62
N ILE A 74 -23.36 -11.16 -3.47
CA ILE A 74 -22.50 -10.04 -3.13
C ILE A 74 -23.43 -8.85 -2.87
N LEU A 75 -23.31 -8.26 -1.69
CA LEU A 75 -24.10 -7.09 -1.29
C LEU A 75 -23.37 -5.80 -1.62
N GLY A 76 -24.14 -4.73 -1.77
CA GLY A 76 -23.61 -3.43 -2.17
C GLY A 76 -22.52 -2.93 -1.24
N TRP A 77 -22.72 -3.11 0.07
CA TRP A 77 -21.76 -2.73 1.10
C TRP A 77 -20.40 -3.44 1.00
N GLU A 78 -20.32 -4.60 0.35
CA GLU A 78 -19.07 -5.35 0.19
C GLU A 78 -18.14 -4.75 -0.88
N GLN A 79 -18.64 -3.83 -1.70
CA GLN A 79 -17.83 -3.11 -2.67
C GLN A 79 -16.92 -2.08 -2.01
N ALA A 80 -15.70 -1.91 -2.50
CA ALA A 80 -14.79 -0.84 -2.09
C ALA A 80 -14.75 0.28 -3.12
N ALA A 81 -14.54 1.53 -2.68
CA ALA A 81 -14.34 2.65 -3.61
C ALA A 81 -13.17 2.41 -4.58
N SER A 82 -12.15 1.72 -4.06
CA SER A 82 -10.95 1.26 -4.77
C SER A 82 -9.99 2.41 -5.12
N GLY A 83 -8.88 2.05 -5.77
CA GLY A 83 -7.65 2.82 -5.73
C GLY A 83 -7.36 3.74 -6.90
N LEU A 84 -6.25 4.47 -6.74
CA LEU A 84 -5.59 5.24 -7.79
C LEU A 84 -4.22 4.64 -8.12
N ALA A 85 -3.82 4.77 -9.38
CA ALA A 85 -2.46 4.51 -9.83
C ALA A 85 -1.63 5.79 -9.65
N ALA A 86 -0.54 5.69 -8.90
CA ALA A 86 0.43 6.77 -8.76
C ALA A 86 1.73 6.42 -9.47
N VAL A 87 2.31 7.41 -10.15
CA VAL A 87 3.42 7.22 -11.09
C VAL A 87 4.48 8.29 -10.84
N TRP A 88 5.71 7.88 -10.57
CA TRP A 88 6.84 8.79 -10.49
C TRP A 88 7.50 8.95 -11.85
N ALA A 89 6.98 9.88 -12.65
CA ALA A 89 7.54 10.28 -13.94
C ALA A 89 8.41 11.53 -13.81
N ALA A 90 9.43 11.67 -14.67
CA ALA A 90 10.29 12.86 -14.70
C ALA A 90 9.56 14.11 -15.21
N GLU A 91 8.55 13.90 -16.06
CA GLU A 91 7.72 14.94 -16.66
C GLU A 91 6.32 14.41 -16.96
N ASN A 92 5.35 15.30 -17.19
CA ASN A 92 3.97 14.95 -17.51
C ASN A 92 3.78 14.76 -19.03
N THR A 93 4.53 13.82 -19.60
CA THR A 93 4.43 13.37 -21.00
C THR A 93 4.02 11.91 -21.05
N ARG A 94 3.43 11.45 -22.16
CA ARG A 94 3.01 10.04 -22.28
C ARG A 94 4.20 9.11 -22.20
N GLU A 95 5.29 9.53 -22.82
CA GLU A 95 6.57 8.84 -22.89
C GLU A 95 7.15 8.67 -21.48
N ALA A 96 7.32 9.76 -20.72
CA ALA A 96 7.91 9.66 -19.38
C ALA A 96 7.03 8.89 -18.38
N ILE A 97 5.71 8.94 -18.54
CA ILE A 97 4.77 8.11 -17.78
C ILE A 97 4.93 6.64 -18.15
N PHE A 98 5.01 6.31 -19.44
CA PHE A 98 5.21 4.93 -19.88
C PHE A 98 6.54 4.36 -19.41
N ASP A 99 7.63 5.13 -19.50
CA ASP A 99 8.94 4.75 -18.98
C ASP A 99 8.88 4.45 -17.47
N ALA A 100 8.03 5.18 -16.72
CA ALA A 100 7.83 4.96 -15.29
C ALA A 100 7.14 3.62 -15.00
N PHE A 101 6.13 3.27 -15.81
CA PHE A 101 5.49 1.96 -15.75
C PHE A 101 6.46 0.83 -16.12
N GLU A 102 7.29 1.00 -17.15
CA GLU A 102 8.27 0.00 -17.58
C GLU A 102 9.31 -0.28 -16.48
N ARG A 103 9.86 0.79 -15.87
CA ARG A 103 10.76 0.64 -14.71
C ARG A 103 10.03 0.30 -13.40
N LYS A 104 8.69 0.25 -13.42
CA LYS A 104 7.82 -0.08 -12.28
C LYS A 104 7.94 0.88 -11.10
N GLU A 105 8.29 2.14 -11.37
CA GLU A 105 8.34 3.19 -10.35
C GLU A 105 6.94 3.78 -10.13
N VAL A 106 6.06 2.90 -9.69
CA VAL A 106 4.63 3.13 -9.50
C VAL A 106 4.19 2.58 -8.15
N TYR A 107 3.06 3.07 -7.65
CA TYR A 107 2.47 2.56 -6.43
C TYR A 107 0.94 2.66 -6.46
N ALA A 108 0.31 1.83 -5.64
CA ALA A 108 -1.13 1.81 -5.43
C ALA A 108 -1.50 2.71 -4.26
N THR A 109 -2.64 3.38 -4.35
CA THR A 109 -3.36 3.92 -3.18
C THR A 109 -4.77 3.36 -3.17
N THR A 110 -5.43 3.29 -2.01
CA THR A 110 -6.81 2.76 -1.92
C THR A 110 -7.90 3.82 -2.05
N GLY A 111 -7.53 5.06 -2.39
CA GLY A 111 -8.47 6.17 -2.64
C GLY A 111 -7.81 7.53 -2.44
N SER A 112 -7.09 7.71 -1.33
CA SER A 112 -6.35 8.94 -0.99
C SER A 112 -5.15 9.19 -1.91
N ARG A 113 -4.86 10.45 -2.23
CA ARG A 113 -3.70 10.91 -3.03
C ARG A 113 -2.41 10.98 -2.21
N ILE A 114 -2.10 9.88 -1.51
CA ILE A 114 -0.88 9.74 -0.71
C ILE A 114 0.35 9.84 -1.62
N GLY A 115 1.31 10.68 -1.24
CA GLY A 115 2.65 10.70 -1.85
C GLY A 115 3.56 9.70 -1.14
N VAL A 116 4.12 8.71 -1.83
CA VAL A 116 5.08 7.75 -1.20
C VAL A 116 6.31 7.57 -2.07
N ARG A 117 7.47 7.57 -1.45
CA ARG A 117 8.76 7.22 -2.06
C ARG A 117 9.42 6.12 -1.24
N PHE A 118 10.00 5.16 -1.94
CA PHE A 118 10.64 3.99 -1.35
C PHE A 118 11.87 3.65 -2.17
N PHE A 119 13.01 3.60 -1.50
CA PHE A 119 14.31 3.32 -2.08
C PHE A 119 15.00 2.22 -1.28
N GLY A 120 15.78 1.40 -1.96
CA GLY A 120 16.58 0.32 -1.38
C GLY A 120 18.05 0.46 -1.78
N GLY A 121 18.94 0.24 -0.83
CA GLY A 121 20.39 0.38 -0.99
C GLY A 121 21.12 -0.39 0.11
N TRP A 122 22.37 -0.03 0.38
CA TRP A 122 23.22 -0.75 1.34
C TRP A 122 23.71 0.12 2.49
N ASP A 123 23.58 1.44 2.39
CA ASP A 123 24.25 2.40 3.27
C ASP A 123 23.44 3.68 3.53
N TYR A 124 22.13 3.69 3.28
CA TYR A 124 21.27 4.81 3.66
C TYR A 124 21.35 5.09 5.17
N THR A 125 21.25 6.37 5.49
CA THR A 125 21.30 6.90 6.85
C THR A 125 20.16 7.88 7.06
N VAL A 126 19.79 8.16 8.30
CA VAL A 126 18.70 9.10 8.60
C VAL A 126 19.00 10.50 8.04
N GLU A 127 20.28 10.86 7.94
CA GLU A 127 20.77 12.10 7.34
C GLU A 127 20.30 12.28 5.89
N ASP A 128 20.14 11.21 5.12
CA ASP A 128 19.65 11.25 3.72
C ASP A 128 18.21 11.75 3.60
N LEU A 129 17.42 11.59 4.67
CA LEU A 129 16.05 12.09 4.76
C LEU A 129 15.95 13.55 5.21
N THR A 130 17.04 14.14 5.70
CA THR A 130 17.01 15.49 6.30
C THR A 130 17.01 16.61 5.26
N SER A 131 17.26 16.30 3.98
CA SER A 131 17.18 17.28 2.90
C SER A 131 15.72 17.55 2.48
N ARG A 132 15.46 18.67 1.81
CA ARG A 132 14.15 18.93 1.17
C ARG A 132 13.90 18.10 -0.10
N MET A 133 14.89 17.32 -0.54
CA MET A 133 14.84 16.56 -1.79
C MET A 133 15.46 15.16 -1.58
N PRO A 134 14.94 14.35 -0.63
CA PRO A 134 15.52 13.05 -0.27
C PRO A 134 15.54 12.04 -1.43
N ALA A 135 14.71 12.27 -2.46
CA ALA A 135 14.72 11.46 -3.67
C ALA A 135 16.07 11.48 -4.41
N PHE A 136 16.85 12.57 -4.37
CA PHE A 136 18.17 12.60 -5.03
C PHE A 136 19.13 11.58 -4.43
N ALA A 137 19.27 11.58 -3.10
CA ALA A 137 20.05 10.56 -2.40
C ALA A 137 19.54 9.14 -2.72
N GLY A 138 18.21 8.97 -2.77
CA GLY A 138 17.55 7.72 -3.12
C GLY A 138 17.89 7.18 -4.52
N TYR A 139 18.03 8.07 -5.51
CA TYR A 139 18.42 7.69 -6.87
C TYR A 139 19.93 7.52 -7.04
N GLU A 140 20.74 8.31 -6.33
CA GLU A 140 22.20 8.27 -6.47
C GLU A 140 22.82 7.05 -5.79
N ARG A 141 22.25 6.58 -4.68
CA ARG A 141 22.87 5.59 -3.78
C ARG A 141 22.20 4.22 -3.79
N GLY A 142 21.13 4.04 -4.54
CA GLY A 142 20.41 2.77 -4.58
C GLY A 142 19.43 2.69 -5.74
N VAL A 143 18.29 2.05 -5.50
CA VAL A 143 17.24 1.86 -6.50
C VAL A 143 15.88 2.28 -5.96
N PRO A 144 14.99 2.82 -6.80
CA PRO A 144 13.62 3.10 -6.41
C PRO A 144 12.77 1.81 -6.36
N MET A 145 11.57 1.94 -5.79
CA MET A 145 10.51 0.94 -5.90
C MET A 145 10.38 0.39 -7.33
N GLY A 146 10.21 -0.93 -7.46
CA GLY A 146 10.20 -1.63 -8.76
C GLY A 146 11.57 -2.12 -9.25
N GLY A 147 12.67 -1.69 -8.61
CA GLY A 147 14.03 -2.11 -8.94
C GLY A 147 14.48 -3.42 -8.31
N ASN A 148 15.69 -3.86 -8.69
CA ASN A 148 16.45 -4.88 -7.96
C ASN A 148 17.58 -4.18 -7.21
N LEU A 149 17.81 -4.57 -5.95
CA LEU A 149 18.94 -4.07 -5.18
C LEU A 149 20.24 -4.29 -5.96
N PRO A 150 21.16 -3.30 -5.94
CA PRO A 150 22.46 -3.48 -6.56
C PRO A 150 23.26 -4.53 -5.80
N THR A 151 24.35 -5.00 -6.41
CA THR A 151 25.35 -5.83 -5.73
C THR A 151 25.77 -5.20 -4.40
N ALA A 152 25.75 -6.01 -3.33
CA ALA A 152 26.23 -5.61 -2.03
C ALA A 152 27.71 -5.19 -2.11
N PRO A 153 28.08 -3.99 -1.63
CA PRO A 153 29.48 -3.64 -1.50
C PRO A 153 30.16 -4.52 -0.43
N GLU A 154 31.49 -4.64 -0.52
CA GLU A 154 32.26 -5.42 0.44
C GLU A 154 32.03 -4.91 1.87
N GLY A 155 31.72 -5.82 2.78
CA GLY A 155 31.43 -5.50 4.19
C GLY A 155 30.00 -5.02 4.48
N ALA A 156 29.12 -4.94 3.48
CA ALA A 156 27.70 -4.68 3.73
C ALA A 156 27.03 -5.91 4.38
N ASN A 157 26.36 -5.67 5.52
CA ASN A 157 25.73 -6.75 6.29
C ASN A 157 24.26 -6.98 5.92
N ALA A 158 23.52 -5.91 5.64
CA ALA A 158 22.09 -5.95 5.32
C ALA A 158 21.69 -4.75 4.47
N PRO A 159 20.65 -4.86 3.62
CA PRO A 159 20.14 -3.72 2.88
C PRO A 159 19.46 -2.71 3.80
N THR A 160 19.56 -1.45 3.41
CA THR A 160 18.89 -0.32 4.04
C THR A 160 17.81 0.20 3.11
N PHE A 161 16.68 0.57 3.68
CA PHE A 161 15.53 1.07 2.95
C PHE A 161 15.13 2.44 3.45
N MET A 162 15.10 3.40 2.54
CA MET A 162 14.65 4.76 2.81
C MET A 162 13.21 4.90 2.33
N VAL A 163 12.31 5.23 3.25
CA VAL A 163 10.88 5.44 2.96
C VAL A 163 10.44 6.78 3.50
N PHE A 164 9.66 7.52 2.71
CA PHE A 164 8.99 8.73 3.17
C PHE A 164 7.64 8.89 2.47
N ALA A 165 6.69 9.44 3.22
CA ALA A 165 5.33 9.62 2.78
C ALA A 165 4.78 10.98 3.19
N LEU A 166 3.96 11.56 2.33
CA LEU A 166 3.21 12.80 2.53
C LEU A 166 1.73 12.49 2.39
N LYS A 167 0.92 12.92 3.37
CA LYS A 167 -0.52 12.66 3.36
C LYS A 167 -1.19 13.28 2.14
N ASP A 168 -2.35 12.75 1.77
CA ASP A 168 -3.26 13.51 0.93
C ASP A 168 -3.61 14.84 1.65
N PRO A 169 -3.44 16.02 1.03
CA PRO A 169 -3.78 17.30 1.65
C PRO A 169 -5.18 17.35 2.28
N ILE A 170 -6.15 16.63 1.71
CA ILE A 170 -7.54 16.54 2.22
C ILE A 170 -7.87 15.19 2.89
N GLY A 171 -6.93 14.25 2.94
CA GLY A 171 -7.12 12.94 3.55
C GLY A 171 -6.72 12.87 5.02
N GLY A 172 -6.77 11.64 5.56
CA GLY A 172 -6.37 11.34 6.93
C GLY A 172 -4.86 11.55 7.14
N ASN A 173 -4.47 11.92 8.35
CA ASN A 173 -3.07 11.81 8.75
C ASN A 173 -2.63 10.35 8.75
N PHE A 174 -1.33 10.09 8.83
CA PHE A 174 -0.80 8.74 8.90
C PHE A 174 -0.85 8.15 10.30
N ASP A 175 -1.22 6.88 10.37
CA ASP A 175 -0.97 5.98 11.49
C ASP A 175 0.50 5.55 11.49
N ARG A 176 0.96 4.93 10.39
CA ARG A 176 2.27 4.29 10.30
C ARG A 176 2.71 3.94 8.89
N ILE A 177 4.01 3.68 8.76
CA ILE A 177 4.62 3.01 7.61
C ILE A 177 5.10 1.63 8.05
N GLN A 178 4.85 0.65 7.19
CA GLN A 178 5.33 -0.70 7.31
C GLN A 178 6.21 -1.07 6.13
N ILE A 179 7.17 -1.96 6.35
CA ILE A 179 7.86 -2.67 5.29
C ILE A 179 7.42 -4.13 5.35
N VAL A 180 6.94 -4.65 4.23
CA VAL A 180 6.58 -6.05 4.08
C VAL A 180 7.69 -6.75 3.33
N LYS A 181 8.30 -7.73 4.00
CA LYS A 181 9.32 -8.61 3.44
C LYS A 181 8.67 -9.94 3.06
N GLY A 182 9.01 -10.48 1.90
CA GLY A 182 8.79 -11.87 1.56
C GLY A 182 10.09 -12.51 1.09
N TRP A 183 10.32 -13.77 1.44
CA TRP A 183 11.55 -14.48 1.08
C TRP A 183 11.28 -15.95 0.81
N MET A 184 12.26 -16.62 0.21
CA MET A 184 12.24 -18.06 0.00
C MET A 184 13.37 -18.73 0.77
N ASN A 185 13.01 -19.75 1.54
CA ASN A 185 13.92 -20.58 2.31
C ASN A 185 14.67 -21.57 1.39
N ALA A 186 15.70 -22.21 1.93
CA ALA A 186 16.53 -23.17 1.19
C ALA A 186 15.77 -24.42 0.72
N ASP A 187 14.66 -24.77 1.36
CA ASP A 187 13.75 -25.87 0.96
C ASP A 187 12.74 -25.46 -0.12
N GLY A 188 12.73 -24.18 -0.52
CA GLY A 188 11.81 -23.61 -1.50
C GLY A 188 10.45 -23.18 -0.92
N GLU A 189 10.23 -23.32 0.39
CA GLU A 189 9.08 -22.70 1.05
C GLU A 189 9.26 -21.18 1.11
N THR A 190 8.13 -20.46 1.09
CA THR A 190 8.14 -18.99 1.09
C THR A 190 7.48 -18.44 2.34
N GLU A 191 8.12 -17.45 2.93
CA GLU A 191 7.65 -16.78 4.14
C GLU A 191 7.45 -15.29 3.90
N GLU A 192 6.78 -14.65 4.85
CA GLU A 192 6.57 -13.21 4.85
C GLU A 192 6.52 -12.65 6.26
N LYS A 193 6.92 -11.39 6.39
CA LYS A 193 6.84 -10.65 7.65
C LYS A 193 6.54 -9.19 7.39
N VAL A 194 5.76 -8.60 8.29
CA VAL A 194 5.41 -7.18 8.28
C VAL A 194 6.14 -6.52 9.44
N PHE A 195 6.92 -5.49 9.12
CA PHE A 195 7.63 -4.67 10.10
C PHE A 195 6.95 -3.32 10.19
N ASP A 196 6.54 -2.90 11.39
CA ASP A 196 6.21 -1.50 11.67
C ASP A 196 7.53 -0.73 11.79
N VAL A 197 7.81 0.20 10.87
CA VAL A 197 9.14 0.85 10.77
C VAL A 197 9.16 2.30 11.24
N VAL A 198 8.02 2.98 11.19
CA VAL A 198 7.81 4.30 11.79
C VAL A 198 6.31 4.55 11.96
N TRP A 199 5.91 5.23 13.03
CA TRP A 199 4.51 5.48 13.35
C TRP A 199 4.30 6.80 14.08
N ALA A 200 3.07 7.30 14.04
CA ALA A 200 2.68 8.54 14.70
C ALA A 200 2.32 8.34 16.17
N GLY A 201 2.60 9.38 16.98
CA GLY A 201 2.31 9.43 18.40
C GLY A 201 3.23 8.56 19.27
N ASP A 202 3.15 8.76 20.57
CA ASP A 202 3.97 8.06 21.56
C ASP A 202 3.38 6.68 21.89
N ARG A 203 3.40 5.78 20.90
CA ARG A 203 2.98 4.38 21.05
C ARG A 203 4.20 3.48 21.07
N ALA A 204 4.15 2.43 21.88
CA ALA A 204 5.16 1.39 21.93
C ALA A 204 4.53 0.03 21.57
N PRO A 205 5.23 -0.81 20.80
CA PRO A 205 4.85 -2.21 20.63
C PRO A 205 4.77 -2.94 21.97
N ASP A 206 3.88 -3.93 22.07
CA ASP A 206 3.82 -4.84 23.22
C ASP A 206 4.99 -5.84 23.23
N ALA A 207 4.99 -6.77 24.20
CA ALA A 207 6.06 -7.76 24.35
C ALA A 207 6.18 -8.70 23.14
N GLU A 208 5.10 -8.86 22.38
CA GLU A 208 5.00 -9.64 21.16
C GLU A 208 5.36 -8.80 19.91
N GLY A 209 5.75 -7.54 20.08
CA GLY A 209 6.14 -6.64 18.99
C GLY A 209 4.97 -6.06 18.22
N LYS A 210 3.73 -6.17 18.72
CA LYS A 210 2.54 -5.64 18.07
C LYS A 210 2.32 -4.19 18.50
N LEU A 211 2.31 -3.28 17.53
CA LEU A 211 1.98 -1.87 17.77
C LEU A 211 0.47 -1.70 18.04
N PRO A 212 0.05 -1.04 19.14
CA PRO A 212 -1.36 -0.76 19.39
C PRO A 212 -1.93 0.20 18.33
N PRO A 213 -3.23 0.10 18.01
CA PRO A 213 -3.88 0.99 17.06
C PRO A 213 -3.84 2.44 17.55
N ILE A 214 -3.78 3.41 16.62
CA ILE A 214 -3.70 4.83 16.95
C ILE A 214 -5.01 5.41 17.53
N GLY A 215 -6.11 4.66 17.43
CA GLY A 215 -7.46 5.14 17.74
C GLY A 215 -8.18 5.69 16.51
N SER A 216 -9.33 6.33 16.72
CA SER A 216 -10.17 6.89 15.67
C SER A 216 -10.66 8.27 16.07
N THR A 217 -10.78 9.16 15.09
CA THR A 217 -11.44 10.47 15.24
C THR A 217 -12.74 10.56 14.43
N VAL A 218 -13.22 9.42 13.91
CA VAL A 218 -14.41 9.33 13.08
C VAL A 218 -15.68 9.50 13.92
N GLU A 219 -16.54 10.39 13.46
CA GLU A 219 -17.92 10.54 13.93
C GLU A 219 -18.85 9.97 12.85
N VAL A 220 -19.28 8.71 13.05
CA VAL A 220 -20.02 7.93 12.05
C VAL A 220 -21.35 8.60 11.69
N GLU A 221 -22.11 9.08 12.69
CA GLU A 221 -23.44 9.69 12.48
C GLU A 221 -23.41 10.92 11.56
N ARG A 222 -22.27 11.63 11.53
CA ARG A 222 -22.07 12.81 10.69
C ARG A 222 -21.18 12.55 9.47
N ALA A 223 -20.73 11.30 9.29
CA ALA A 223 -19.75 10.89 8.30
C ALA A 223 -18.56 11.86 8.21
N THR A 224 -17.97 12.21 9.36
CA THR A 224 -16.86 13.16 9.45
C THR A 224 -15.77 12.68 10.39
N TRP A 225 -14.64 13.37 10.45
CA TRP A 225 -13.56 13.11 11.38
C TRP A 225 -12.77 14.39 11.67
N THR A 226 -12.21 14.53 12.87
CA THR A 226 -11.49 15.76 13.25
C THR A 226 -10.05 15.79 12.74
N ASN A 227 -9.48 14.64 12.38
CA ASN A 227 -8.11 14.49 11.90
C ASN A 227 -7.05 15.00 12.89
N THR A 228 -7.33 14.96 14.19
CA THR A 228 -6.49 15.54 15.26
C THR A 228 -5.40 14.60 15.78
N ILE A 229 -5.31 13.37 15.25
CA ILE A 229 -4.30 12.37 15.58
C ILE A 229 -3.51 11.99 14.32
N GLY A 230 -2.42 11.23 14.47
CA GLY A 230 -1.56 10.85 13.35
C GLY A 230 -0.51 11.91 13.00
N ALA A 231 0.23 11.67 11.92
CA ALA A 231 1.23 12.60 11.41
C ALA A 231 0.97 12.96 9.93
N ALA A 232 1.26 14.19 9.53
CA ALA A 232 1.07 14.62 8.14
C ALA A 232 2.16 14.11 7.19
N GLU A 233 3.32 13.81 7.75
CA GLU A 233 4.47 13.21 7.09
C GLU A 233 5.04 12.12 7.98
N LEU A 234 5.54 11.05 7.38
CA LEU A 234 6.32 10.02 8.06
C LEU A 234 7.50 9.66 7.15
N GLY A 235 8.67 9.47 7.74
CA GLY A 235 9.85 9.02 7.02
C GLY A 235 10.84 8.35 7.94
N THR A 236 11.52 7.34 7.43
CA THR A 236 12.55 6.62 8.18
C THR A 236 13.52 5.92 7.24
N VAL A 237 14.70 5.60 7.77
CA VAL A 237 15.60 4.60 7.19
C VAL A 237 15.54 3.35 8.04
N TRP A 238 15.24 2.23 7.41
CA TRP A 238 15.10 0.94 8.07
C TRP A 238 16.07 -0.08 7.48
N THR A 239 16.84 -0.73 8.35
CA THR A 239 17.72 -1.85 8.00
C THR A 239 16.99 -3.15 8.31
N ASP A 240 17.03 -4.12 7.39
CA ASP A 240 16.43 -5.43 7.64
C ASP A 240 17.17 -6.17 8.77
N PRO A 241 16.55 -6.37 9.95
CA PRO A 241 17.21 -7.02 11.09
C PRO A 241 17.33 -8.53 10.94
N GLU A 242 16.60 -9.12 9.98
CA GLU A 242 16.50 -10.56 9.74
C GLU A 242 16.99 -10.90 8.34
N PHE A 243 17.90 -10.09 7.79
CA PHE A 243 18.46 -10.31 6.47
C PHE A 243 19.33 -11.56 6.42
N ASP A 244 19.04 -12.43 5.46
CA ASP A 244 19.88 -13.55 5.10
C ASP A 244 20.33 -13.35 3.65
N PRO A 245 21.64 -13.16 3.38
CA PRO A 245 22.13 -12.91 2.03
C PRO A 245 21.95 -14.09 1.08
N THR A 246 21.66 -15.29 1.59
CA THR A 246 21.43 -16.50 0.79
C THR A 246 19.98 -16.65 0.34
N GLN A 247 19.06 -15.85 0.89
CA GLN A 247 17.63 -15.95 0.60
C GLN A 247 17.20 -14.91 -0.43
N PRO A 248 16.67 -15.31 -1.60
CA PRO A 248 16.02 -14.36 -2.49
C PRO A 248 14.77 -13.79 -1.81
N SER A 249 14.62 -12.48 -1.90
CA SER A 249 13.60 -11.75 -1.15
C SER A 249 13.06 -10.54 -1.92
N PHE A 250 11.92 -10.02 -1.48
CA PHE A 250 11.34 -8.77 -1.94
C PHE A 250 10.84 -7.95 -0.75
N TYR A 251 10.77 -6.64 -0.96
CA TYR A 251 10.37 -5.65 0.04
C TYR A 251 9.43 -4.65 -0.61
N TYR A 252 8.31 -4.32 0.03
CA TYR A 252 7.51 -3.15 -0.37
C TYR A 252 7.04 -2.39 0.86
N ALA A 253 6.89 -1.08 0.72
CA ALA A 253 6.33 -0.23 1.76
C ALA A 253 4.81 -0.24 1.70
N ARG A 254 4.18 -0.27 2.89
CA ARG A 254 2.75 -0.06 3.10
C ARG A 254 2.56 1.12 4.04
N VAL A 255 1.97 2.20 3.53
CA VAL A 255 1.61 3.38 4.33
C VAL A 255 0.14 3.26 4.75
N ILE A 256 -0.19 3.62 5.98
CA ILE A 256 -1.55 3.47 6.54
C ILE A 256 -1.98 4.81 7.13
N GLU A 257 -3.12 5.32 6.68
CA GLU A 257 -3.80 6.48 7.28
C GLU A 257 -4.51 6.09 8.58
N ILE A 258 -4.83 7.09 9.41
CA ILE A 258 -5.77 6.93 10.51
C ILE A 258 -7.16 6.53 9.99
N PRO A 259 -8.06 6.01 10.84
CA PRO A 259 -9.42 5.71 10.42
C PRO A 259 -10.15 6.94 9.86
N THR A 260 -10.84 6.74 8.74
CA THR A 260 -11.71 7.72 8.05
C THR A 260 -13.10 7.11 7.82
N PRO A 261 -14.15 7.93 7.62
CA PRO A 261 -15.47 7.40 7.26
C PRO A 261 -15.40 6.63 5.93
N ARG A 262 -16.06 5.47 5.89
CA ARG A 262 -16.27 4.70 4.66
C ARG A 262 -17.50 5.22 3.91
N TRP A 263 -17.63 4.94 2.63
CA TRP A 263 -18.76 5.32 1.77
C TRP A 263 -20.13 4.92 2.36
N THR A 264 -20.18 3.82 3.11
CA THR A 264 -21.39 3.38 3.83
C THR A 264 -21.83 4.34 4.93
N ALA A 265 -20.88 4.97 5.63
CA ALA A 265 -21.20 6.05 6.58
C ALA A 265 -21.72 7.29 5.86
N TYR A 266 -21.13 7.65 4.71
CA TYR A 266 -21.64 8.75 3.90
C TYR A 266 -23.04 8.48 3.37
N ASP A 267 -23.36 7.25 2.97
CA ASP A 267 -24.69 6.91 2.49
C ASP A 267 -25.74 6.96 3.60
N ALA A 268 -25.42 6.41 4.78
CA ALA A 268 -26.29 6.53 5.95
C ALA A 268 -26.57 8.00 6.30
N PHE A 269 -25.53 8.84 6.30
CA PHE A 269 -25.65 10.26 6.62
C PHE A 269 -26.40 11.07 5.54
N ARG A 270 -26.09 10.87 4.25
CA ARG A 270 -26.59 11.70 3.15
C ARG A 270 -27.97 11.26 2.65
N PHE A 271 -28.24 9.96 2.66
CA PHE A 271 -29.44 9.37 2.07
C PHE A 271 -30.36 8.69 3.08
N GLY A 272 -29.97 8.62 4.36
CA GLY A 272 -30.73 7.86 5.36
C GLY A 272 -30.75 6.36 5.04
N ALA A 273 -29.68 5.85 4.42
CA ALA A 273 -29.59 4.45 4.02
C ALA A 273 -29.58 3.52 5.25
N GLU A 274 -30.34 2.43 5.17
CA GLU A 274 -30.23 1.33 6.13
C GLU A 274 -29.03 0.49 5.77
N VAL A 275 -27.97 0.57 6.58
CA VAL A 275 -26.72 -0.15 6.35
C VAL A 275 -26.75 -1.45 7.15
N PRO A 276 -26.46 -2.62 6.53
CA PRO A 276 -26.35 -3.89 7.27
C PRO A 276 -25.33 -3.82 8.41
N ASP A 277 -25.62 -4.48 9.53
CA ASP A 277 -24.82 -4.41 10.76
C ASP A 277 -23.37 -4.89 10.58
N GLU A 278 -23.13 -5.81 9.64
CA GLU A 278 -21.81 -6.33 9.30
C GLU A 278 -20.96 -5.32 8.52
N SER A 279 -21.57 -4.26 8.01
CA SER A 279 -20.89 -3.29 7.17
C SER A 279 -19.90 -2.44 7.96
N PRO A 280 -18.63 -2.36 7.52
CA PRO A 280 -17.71 -1.39 8.09
C PRO A 280 -18.23 0.02 7.83
N MET A 281 -18.28 0.86 8.86
CA MET A 281 -18.60 2.29 8.74
C MET A 281 -17.35 3.17 8.65
N THR A 282 -16.18 2.57 8.87
CA THR A 282 -14.88 3.23 8.80
C THR A 282 -13.91 2.38 8.00
N THR A 283 -12.90 3.03 7.43
CA THR A 283 -11.80 2.37 6.73
C THR A 283 -10.48 3.04 7.11
N GLN A 284 -9.36 2.40 6.75
CA GLN A 284 -8.03 3.01 6.78
C GLN A 284 -7.47 2.93 5.38
N GLU A 285 -7.31 4.10 4.77
CA GLU A 285 -6.69 4.22 3.47
C GLU A 285 -5.20 3.88 3.52
N ARG A 286 -4.68 3.37 2.42
CA ARG A 286 -3.34 2.81 2.33
C ARG A 286 -2.67 3.19 1.02
N ALA A 287 -1.35 3.15 1.06
CA ALA A 287 -0.53 3.10 -0.15
C ALA A 287 0.36 1.86 -0.12
N TYR A 288 0.61 1.26 -1.28
CA TYR A 288 1.46 0.07 -1.47
C TYR A 288 2.44 0.34 -2.61
N THR A 289 3.74 0.40 -2.31
CA THR A 289 4.77 0.65 -3.32
C THR A 289 5.05 -0.58 -4.17
N SER A 290 5.51 -0.42 -5.40
CA SER A 290 6.10 -1.55 -6.13
C SER A 290 7.25 -2.20 -5.33
N PRO A 291 7.43 -3.53 -5.43
CA PRO A 291 8.46 -4.23 -4.66
C PRO A 291 9.87 -3.90 -5.17
N ILE A 292 10.81 -3.82 -4.23
CA ILE A 292 12.25 -3.88 -4.47
C ILE A 292 12.70 -5.31 -4.23
N TRP A 293 13.50 -5.86 -5.14
CA TRP A 293 13.91 -7.27 -5.10
C TRP A 293 15.37 -7.43 -4.68
N TYR A 294 15.67 -8.51 -3.98
CA TYR A 294 17.02 -8.98 -3.71
C TYR A 294 17.19 -10.38 -4.33
N THR A 295 18.26 -10.54 -5.11
CA THR A 295 18.67 -11.82 -5.67
C THR A 295 20.08 -12.13 -5.16
N PRO A 296 20.29 -13.25 -4.45
CA PRO A 296 21.60 -13.68 -3.99
C PRO A 296 22.57 -13.81 -5.16
N GLN A 297 23.83 -13.44 -4.94
CA GLN A 297 24.87 -13.68 -5.94
C GLN A 297 25.31 -15.15 -5.87
N MET A 298 25.51 -15.73 -7.05
CA MET A 298 26.10 -17.07 -7.20
C MET A 298 27.61 -17.04 -6.98
#